data_AF-A0A9P4ISM1-F1
#
_entry.id   AF-A0A9P4ISM1-F1
#
_cell.length_a   1.000
_cell.length_b   1.000
_cell.length_c   1.000
_cell.angle_alpha   90.00
_cell.angle_beta   90.00
_cell.angle_gamma   90.00
#
_symmetry.space_group_name_H-M   'P 1'
#
loop_
_entity.id
_entity.type
_entity.pdbx_description
1 polymer ?
#
loop_
_entity_poly.entity_id
_entity_poly.type
_entity_poly.pdbx_seq_one_letter_code
_entity_poly.pdbx_strand_id
1 'polypeptide(L)'
;MVLIMLSLKSSLVALSLLAAAVLAVECEYEVRFKKGDEVQSETRDAVIPDEAVDDIVKNMEVWSNDEFKAIKEKDGKLKVTTVDIAPSLDATEGMFEDMEADIANNI
;
A
#
# COMPACT_ATOMS: atom_id res chain seq x y z
N MET A 1 18.95 10.69 -60.87
CA MET A 1 17.87 11.05 -59.92
C MET A 1 18.09 10.25 -58.65
N VAL A 2 18.50 10.90 -57.56
CA VAL A 2 18.59 10.27 -56.23
C VAL A 2 17.35 10.75 -55.46
N LEU A 3 16.36 9.88 -55.31
CA LEU A 3 15.21 10.13 -54.45
C LEU A 3 15.62 9.86 -53.00
N ILE A 4 15.72 10.93 -52.21
CA ILE A 4 15.63 10.84 -50.75
C ILE A 4 14.31 11.54 -50.42
N MET A 5 13.27 10.77 -50.11
CA MET A 5 12.11 11.31 -49.40
C MET A 5 11.76 10.42 -48.23
N LEU A 6 11.82 11.08 -47.08
CA LEU A 6 11.62 10.64 -45.71
C LEU A 6 10.46 9.65 -45.56
N SER A 7 10.81 8.44 -45.13
CA SER A 7 9.91 7.55 -44.42
C SER A 7 10.27 7.61 -42.93
N LEU A 8 9.54 8.38 -42.13
CA LEU A 8 9.27 7.93 -40.76
C LEU A 8 8.00 8.58 -40.22
N LYS A 9 7.00 7.72 -40.08
CA LYS A 9 5.72 7.93 -39.42
C LYS A 9 5.99 8.47 -38.01
N SER A 10 5.80 9.76 -37.81
CA SER A 10 5.73 10.33 -36.46
C SER A 10 4.39 9.89 -35.85
N SER A 11 4.40 8.73 -35.19
CA SER A 11 3.44 8.38 -34.15
C SER A 11 3.50 9.45 -33.07
N LEU A 12 2.69 10.50 -33.18
CA LEU A 12 2.24 11.23 -32.02
C LEU A 12 1.05 10.46 -31.44
N VAL A 13 1.34 9.34 -30.78
CA VAL A 13 0.49 8.92 -29.67
C VAL A 13 0.92 9.81 -28.53
N ALA A 14 0.30 10.98 -28.43
CA ALA A 14 0.29 11.72 -27.19
C ALA A 14 -0.42 10.82 -26.18
N LEU A 15 0.35 10.00 -25.44
CA LEU A 15 -0.11 9.48 -24.17
C LEU A 15 -0.38 10.71 -23.32
N SER A 16 -1.62 11.17 -23.36
CA SER A 16 -2.23 11.99 -22.35
C SER A 16 -2.08 11.22 -21.03
N LEU A 17 -0.97 11.45 -20.34
CA LEU A 17 -0.82 11.20 -18.92
C LEU A 17 -1.94 12.00 -18.26
N LEU A 18 -3.07 11.33 -18.07
CA LEU A 18 -4.19 11.80 -17.29
C LEU A 18 -3.67 11.83 -15.87
N ALA A 19 -3.07 12.96 -15.48
CA ALA A 19 -2.77 13.27 -14.10
C ALA A 19 -4.12 13.48 -13.40
N ALA A 20 -4.81 12.39 -13.09
CA ALA A 20 -5.80 12.40 -12.04
C ALA A 20 -5.04 12.85 -10.79
N ALA A 21 -5.46 13.95 -10.18
CA ALA A 21 -5.02 14.31 -8.85
C ALA A 21 -5.59 13.23 -7.91
N VAL A 22 -4.90 12.11 -7.82
CA VAL A 22 -5.16 11.07 -6.83
C VAL A 22 -4.86 11.74 -5.49
N LEU A 23 -5.92 12.00 -4.72
CA LEU A 23 -5.76 12.43 -3.34
C LEU A 23 -5.09 11.26 -2.62
N ALA A 24 -4.03 11.55 -1.90
CA ALA A 24 -3.19 10.53 -1.28
C ALA A 24 -3.31 10.65 0.23
N VAL A 25 -3.47 9.52 0.91
CA VAL A 25 -3.66 9.41 2.35
C VAL A 25 -2.46 8.72 2.96
N GLU A 26 -1.99 9.23 4.09
CA GLU A 26 -0.93 8.59 4.88
C GLU A 26 -1.45 7.27 5.46
N CYS A 27 -0.69 6.20 5.29
CA CYS A 27 -0.96 4.87 5.82
C CYS A 27 0.16 4.48 6.79
N GLU A 28 -0.18 4.23 8.05
CA GLU A 28 0.73 3.67 9.04
C GLU A 28 0.49 2.15 9.14
N TYR A 29 1.49 1.36 8.78
CA TYR A 29 1.55 -0.06 9.11
C TYR A 29 2.13 -0.21 10.52
N GLU A 30 1.44 -0.92 11.42
CA GLU A 30 1.91 -1.22 12.78
C GLU A 30 1.95 -2.74 13.02
N VAL A 31 3.13 -3.26 13.27
CA VAL A 31 3.32 -4.64 13.72
C VAL A 31 3.60 -4.65 15.21
N ARG A 32 2.75 -5.33 15.99
CA ARG A 32 2.93 -5.51 17.43
C ARG A 32 3.65 -6.84 17.67
N PHE A 33 4.72 -6.85 18.45
CA PHE A 33 5.53 -8.05 18.71
C PHE A 33 5.92 -8.19 20.18
N LYS A 34 6.24 -9.42 20.61
CA LYS A 34 6.77 -9.69 21.95
C LYS A 34 8.29 -9.48 22.03
N LYS A 35 8.74 -8.82 23.09
CA LYS A 35 10.16 -8.71 23.47
C LYS A 35 10.31 -9.07 24.95
N GLY A 36 10.56 -10.36 25.20
CA GLY A 36 10.44 -10.92 26.55
C GLY A 36 8.97 -10.94 26.98
N ASP A 37 8.66 -10.33 28.12
CA ASP A 37 7.30 -10.22 28.64
C ASP A 37 6.57 -8.95 28.18
N GLU A 38 7.25 -8.06 27.45
CA GLU A 38 6.69 -6.81 26.96
C GLU A 38 6.17 -6.93 25.53
N VAL A 39 5.12 -6.17 25.22
CA VAL A 39 4.64 -5.95 23.85
C VAL A 39 5.20 -4.63 23.36
N GLN A 40 5.87 -4.67 22.21
CA GLN A 40 6.38 -3.49 21.52
C GLN A 40 5.75 -3.40 20.13
N SER A 41 5.91 -2.26 19.48
CA SER A 41 5.38 -1.99 18.16
C SER A 41 6.48 -1.42 17.26
N GLU A 42 6.58 -1.94 16.04
CA GLU A 42 7.30 -1.29 14.95
C GLU A 42 6.26 -0.65 14.01
N THR A 43 6.60 0.48 13.40
CA THR A 43 5.74 1.14 12.42
C THR A 43 6.46 1.47 11.12
N ARG A 44 5.71 1.51 10.02
CA ARG A 44 6.15 2.00 8.71
C ARG A 44 5.09 2.90 8.11
N ASP A 45 5.55 4.03 7.57
CA ASP A 45 4.67 4.98 6.91
C ASP A 45 4.72 4.78 5.39
N ALA A 46 3.55 4.77 4.78
CA ALA A 46 3.36 4.75 3.34
C ALA A 46 2.28 5.76 2.92
N VAL A 47 2.07 5.86 1.62
CA VAL A 47 1.03 6.71 1.05
C VAL A 47 0.19 5.87 0.10
N ILE A 48 -1.12 5.90 0.29
CA ILE A 48 -2.08 5.15 -0.53
C ILE A 48 -3.09 6.11 -1.18
N PRO A 49 -3.75 5.70 -2.27
CA PRO A 49 -4.86 6.46 -2.84
C PRO A 49 -6.03 6.60 -1.85
N ASP A 50 -6.59 7.80 -1.70
CA ASP A 50 -7.75 8.09 -0.84
C ASP A 50 -8.97 7.26 -1.25
N GLU A 51 -9.16 7.04 -2.55
CA GLU A 51 -10.25 6.21 -3.08
C GLU A 51 -10.17 4.75 -2.62
N ALA A 52 -8.98 4.25 -2.28
CA ALA A 52 -8.77 2.87 -1.83
C ALA A 52 -8.98 2.71 -0.31
N VAL A 53 -8.98 3.79 0.47
CA VAL A 53 -9.00 3.74 1.94
C VAL A 53 -10.22 2.98 2.47
N ASP A 54 -11.41 3.31 1.97
CA ASP A 54 -12.64 2.71 2.48
C ASP A 54 -12.74 1.21 2.10
N ASP A 55 -12.21 0.82 0.93
CA ASP A 55 -12.14 -0.58 0.51
C ASP A 55 -11.12 -1.37 1.33
N ILE A 56 -9.95 -0.78 1.63
CA ILE A 56 -8.96 -1.40 2.52
C ILE A 56 -9.56 -1.61 3.92
N VAL A 57 -10.14 -0.57 4.53
CA VAL A 57 -10.77 -0.66 5.87
C VAL A 57 -11.82 -1.77 5.93
N LYS A 58 -12.60 -1.94 4.85
CA LYS A 58 -13.68 -2.92 4.80
C LYS A 58 -13.21 -4.36 4.57
N ASN A 59 -12.13 -4.55 3.82
CA ASN A 59 -11.75 -5.87 3.30
C ASN A 59 -10.41 -6.39 3.83
N MET A 60 -9.60 -5.58 4.54
CA MET A 60 -8.26 -5.98 4.99
C MET A 60 -8.24 -7.30 5.76
N GLU A 61 -9.18 -7.50 6.69
CA GLU A 61 -9.29 -8.76 7.44
C GLU A 61 -9.54 -9.95 6.49
N VAL A 62 -10.36 -9.77 5.45
CA VAL A 62 -10.63 -10.83 4.47
C VAL A 62 -9.42 -11.09 3.56
N TRP A 63 -8.75 -10.03 3.09
CA TRP A 63 -7.58 -10.16 2.21
C TRP A 63 -6.41 -10.86 2.90
N SER A 64 -6.21 -10.52 4.18
CA SER A 64 -5.14 -11.07 5.02
C SER A 64 -5.50 -12.36 5.75
N ASN A 65 -6.67 -12.96 5.50
CA ASN A 65 -7.16 -14.14 6.25
C ASN A 65 -7.15 -13.94 7.79
N ASP A 66 -7.67 -12.80 8.23
CA ASP A 66 -7.79 -12.34 9.62
C ASP A 66 -6.44 -12.02 10.31
N GLU A 67 -5.33 -11.93 9.57
CA GLU A 67 -4.03 -11.59 10.14
C GLU A 67 -3.87 -10.09 10.42
N PHE A 68 -4.46 -9.25 9.57
CA PHE A 68 -4.34 -7.79 9.63
C PHE A 68 -5.71 -7.11 9.61
N LYS A 69 -5.80 -5.97 10.28
CA LYS A 69 -6.98 -5.11 10.26
C LYS A 69 -6.59 -3.69 9.87
N ALA A 70 -7.52 -2.99 9.23
CA ALA A 70 -7.34 -1.61 8.81
C ALA A 70 -8.37 -0.70 9.47
N ILE A 71 -7.96 0.48 9.93
CA ILE A 71 -8.80 1.45 10.64
C ILE A 71 -8.48 2.84 10.10
N LYS A 72 -9.52 3.61 9.77
CA LYS A 72 -9.40 5.03 9.44
C LYS A 72 -9.32 5.85 10.74
N GLU A 73 -8.21 6.53 10.96
CA GLU A 73 -8.00 7.40 12.11
C GLU A 73 -8.79 8.70 12.00
N LYS A 74 -8.94 9.41 13.13
CA LYS A 74 -9.77 10.64 13.20
C LYS A 74 -9.22 11.79 12.37
N ASP A 75 -7.91 11.80 12.12
CA ASP A 75 -7.22 12.78 11.28
C ASP A 75 -7.24 12.41 9.78
N GLY A 76 -7.90 11.29 9.43
CA GLY A 76 -8.07 10.83 8.07
C GLY A 76 -6.98 9.88 7.59
N LYS A 77 -5.97 9.58 8.42
CA LYS A 77 -4.94 8.59 8.09
C LYS A 77 -5.50 7.18 8.10
N LEU A 78 -4.91 6.30 7.31
CA LEU A 78 -5.16 4.87 7.42
C LEU A 78 -4.15 4.26 8.40
N LYS A 79 -4.61 3.35 9.25
CA LYS A 79 -3.76 2.53 10.09
C LYS A 79 -4.04 1.07 9.84
N VAL A 80 -3.03 0.31 9.45
CA VAL A 80 -3.09 -1.14 9.24
C VAL A 80 -2.28 -1.80 10.33
N THR A 81 -2.86 -2.73 11.07
CA THR A 81 -2.15 -3.37 12.18
C THR A 81 -2.44 -4.85 12.28
N THR A 82 -1.47 -5.60 12.81
CA THR A 82 -1.64 -6.99 13.20
C THR A 82 -2.84 -7.20 14.15
N VAL A 83 -3.65 -8.22 13.88
CA VAL A 83 -4.70 -8.68 14.80
C VAL A 83 -4.05 -9.36 16.00
N ASP A 84 -3.14 -10.30 15.74
CA ASP A 84 -2.37 -11.05 16.73
C ASP A 84 -0.95 -10.50 16.94
N ILE A 85 -0.40 -10.69 18.14
CA ILE A 85 0.94 -10.19 18.48
C ILE A 85 1.99 -11.14 17.90
N ALA A 86 2.87 -10.60 17.05
CA ALA A 86 3.99 -11.32 16.47
C ALA A 86 4.93 -11.89 17.54
N PRO A 87 5.55 -13.05 17.29
CA PRO A 87 6.35 -13.74 18.30
C PRO A 87 7.68 -13.04 18.63
N SER A 88 8.23 -12.25 17.70
CA SER A 88 9.53 -11.59 17.84
C SER A 88 9.68 -10.42 16.87
N LEU A 89 10.74 -9.62 17.06
CA LEU A 89 11.13 -8.54 16.14
C LEU A 89 11.50 -9.07 14.76
N ASP A 90 12.19 -10.21 14.66
CA ASP A 90 12.63 -10.75 13.35
C ASP A 90 11.45 -11.15 12.45
N ALA A 91 10.28 -11.43 13.03
CA ALA A 91 9.07 -11.73 12.27
C ALA A 91 8.37 -10.47 11.72
N THR A 92 8.72 -9.26 12.19
CA THR A 92 7.99 -8.04 11.82
C THR A 92 8.27 -7.62 10.38
N GLU A 93 9.48 -7.86 9.85
CA GLU A 93 9.84 -7.51 8.48
C GLU A 93 8.92 -8.20 7.46
N GLY A 94 8.75 -9.53 7.59
CA GLY A 94 7.87 -10.30 6.72
C GLY A 94 6.42 -9.83 6.82
N MET A 95 5.96 -9.50 8.03
CA MET A 95 4.60 -8.99 8.23
C MET A 95 4.37 -7.62 7.58
N PHE A 96 5.37 -6.75 7.51
CA PHE A 96 5.25 -5.50 6.76
C PHE A 96 5.15 -5.76 5.26
N GLU A 97 5.99 -6.64 4.71
CA GLU A 97 5.94 -7.02 3.30
C GLU A 97 4.59 -7.65 2.95
N ASP A 98 4.05 -8.50 3.82
CA ASP A 98 2.75 -9.14 3.66
C ASP A 98 1.60 -8.10 3.69
N MET A 99 1.61 -7.16 4.64
CA MET A 99 0.62 -6.07 4.68
C MET A 99 0.63 -5.21 3.40
N GLU A 100 1.82 -4.84 2.92
CA GLU A 100 1.97 -4.05 1.70
C GLU A 100 1.52 -4.86 0.46
N ALA A 101 1.85 -6.15 0.40
CA ALA A 101 1.47 -7.03 -0.69
C ALA A 101 -0.04 -7.26 -0.75
N ASP A 102 -0.70 -7.47 0.39
CA ASP A 102 -2.16 -7.64 0.46
C ASP A 102 -2.89 -6.41 -0.07
N ILE A 103 -2.43 -5.21 0.28
CA ILE A 103 -3.00 -3.98 -0.26
C ILE A 103 -2.69 -3.85 -1.76
N ALA A 104 -1.42 -3.97 -2.16
CA ALA A 104 -1.00 -3.79 -3.55
C ALA A 104 -1.65 -4.78 -4.54
N ASN A 105 -2.00 -5.99 -4.09
CA ASN A 105 -2.65 -7.00 -4.92
C ASN A 105 -4.16 -6.78 -5.09
N ASN A 106 -4.77 -5.91 -4.28
CA ASN A 106 -6.23 -5.74 -4.23
C ASN A 106 -6.71 -4.32 -4.60
N ILE A 107 -5.79 -3.36 -4.84
CA ILE A 107 -6.11 -1.97 -5.22
C ILE A 107 -5.76 -1.62 -6.68
#